data_AF-A0A3D5FWB7-F1
#
_entry.id   AF-A0A3D5FWB7-F1
#
_cell.length_a   1.000
_cell.length_b   1.000
_cell.length_c   1.000
_cell.angle_alpha   90.00
_cell.angle_beta   90.00
_cell.angle_gamma   90.00
#
_symmetry.space_group_name_H-M   'P 1'
#
loop_
_entity.id
_entity.type
_entity.pdbx_description
1 polymer ?
#
loop_
_entity_poly.entity_id
_entity_poly.type
_entity_poly.pdbx_seq_one_letter_code
_entity_poly.pdbx_strand_id
1 'polypeptide(L)'
;MPSIPKQLGAAGYATGIIGKLHTQPQSVYPWTHDLQKVSGGPRNVPKMAEVAAGFFNDIGDQPFYLHMGFTDPHRDFGNKQTYEGVDETFYDAATVPVPDFLPDHPSVRAELADYY
;
A
#
# COMPACT_ATOMS: atom_id res chain seq x y z
N MET A 1 3.43 16.31 -19.15
CA MET A 1 2.47 16.70 -18.09
C MET A 1 3.20 16.62 -16.75
N PRO A 2 3.16 17.65 -15.90
CA PRO A 2 3.81 17.59 -14.60
C PRO A 2 3.05 16.66 -13.64
N SER A 3 3.76 15.97 -12.75
CA SER A 3 3.14 15.06 -11.78
C SER A 3 2.49 15.81 -10.61
N ILE A 4 1.55 15.15 -9.94
CA ILE A 4 0.88 15.67 -8.73
C ILE A 4 1.90 16.13 -7.66
N PRO A 5 2.87 15.30 -7.21
CA PRO A 5 3.79 15.75 -6.16
C PRO A 5 4.68 16.91 -6.62
N LYS A 6 5.02 17.00 -7.92
CA LYS A 6 5.75 18.16 -8.46
C LYS A 6 4.93 19.44 -8.42
N GLN A 7 3.64 19.39 -8.79
CA GLN A 7 2.77 20.56 -8.79
C GLN A 7 2.44 21.03 -7.37
N LEU A 8 2.07 20.10 -6.48
CA LEU A 8 1.71 20.42 -5.10
C LEU A 8 2.93 20.89 -4.30
N GLY A 9 4.10 20.26 -4.48
CA GLY A 9 5.35 20.74 -3.87
C GLY A 9 5.70 22.17 -4.30
N ALA A 10 5.53 22.52 -5.58
CA ALA A 10 5.74 23.88 -6.07
C ALA A 10 4.72 24.88 -5.50
N ALA A 11 3.53 24.44 -5.11
CA ALA A 11 2.51 25.24 -4.44
C ALA A 11 2.70 25.30 -2.91
N GLY A 12 3.78 24.73 -2.37
CA GLY A 12 4.10 24.79 -0.94
C GLY A 12 3.47 23.68 -0.09
N TYR A 13 2.93 22.61 -0.70
CA TYR A 13 2.41 21.45 0.05
C TYR A 13 3.56 20.51 0.45
N ALA A 14 3.44 19.90 1.63
CA ALA A 14 4.22 18.71 1.95
C ALA A 14 3.71 17.54 1.11
N THR A 15 4.61 16.87 0.41
CA THR A 15 4.31 15.70 -0.43
C THR A 15 5.04 14.47 0.11
N GLY A 16 4.28 13.51 0.64
CA GLY A 16 4.80 12.28 1.22
C GLY A 16 4.40 11.04 0.44
N ILE A 17 5.30 10.07 0.35
CA ILE A 17 5.04 8.72 -0.17
C ILE A 17 5.45 7.69 0.88
N ILE A 18 4.52 6.83 1.31
CA ILE A 18 4.79 5.72 2.22
C ILE A 18 4.53 4.41 1.47
N GLY A 19 5.49 3.48 1.52
CA GLY A 19 5.39 2.19 0.85
C GLY A 19 5.72 2.24 -0.65
N LYS A 20 4.90 1.60 -1.49
CA LYS A 20 5.20 1.35 -2.91
C LYS A 20 4.93 2.58 -3.79
N LEU A 21 5.93 3.00 -4.58
CA LEU A 21 5.77 4.04 -5.62
C LEU A 21 5.63 3.45 -7.04
N HIS A 22 6.57 2.57 -7.43
CA HIS A 22 6.61 1.89 -8.74
C HIS A 22 6.56 2.80 -9.99
N THR A 23 6.98 4.06 -9.85
CA THR A 23 7.12 5.03 -10.95
C THR A 23 8.48 5.70 -10.92
N GLN A 24 9.01 6.06 -12.09
CA GLN A 24 10.29 6.72 -12.27
C GLN A 24 10.23 7.69 -13.46
N PRO A 25 11.15 8.67 -13.59
CA PRO A 25 12.25 9.00 -12.68
C PRO A 25 11.88 9.99 -11.57
N GLN A 26 12.72 10.11 -10.54
CA GLN A 26 12.54 11.05 -9.42
C GLN A 26 12.39 12.52 -9.88
N SER A 27 13.03 12.91 -10.98
CA SER A 27 12.90 14.27 -11.54
C SER A 27 11.48 14.61 -12.04
N VAL A 28 10.68 13.57 -12.33
CA VAL A 28 9.26 13.69 -12.67
C VAL A 28 8.39 13.57 -11.43
N TYR A 29 8.74 12.71 -10.47
CA TYR A 29 7.99 12.48 -9.22
C TYR A 29 8.82 12.87 -7.98
N PRO A 30 9.09 14.17 -7.76
CA PRO A 30 9.85 14.62 -6.61
C PRO A 30 8.96 14.63 -5.36
N TRP A 31 9.38 13.95 -4.31
CA TRP A 31 8.71 13.92 -3.02
C TRP A 31 9.53 14.70 -1.99
N THR A 32 8.86 15.50 -1.17
CA THR A 32 9.51 16.14 0.00
C THR A 32 9.82 15.13 1.09
N HIS A 33 8.98 14.11 1.24
CA HIS A 33 9.13 13.03 2.23
C HIS A 33 9.06 11.69 1.50
N ASP A 34 10.22 11.11 1.19
CA ASP A 34 10.34 9.77 0.61
C ASP A 34 10.44 8.73 1.73
N LEU A 35 9.29 8.18 2.13
CA LEU A 35 9.11 7.25 3.24
C LEU A 35 8.74 5.84 2.73
N GLN A 36 9.23 5.47 1.54
CA GLN A 36 8.92 4.17 0.90
C GLN A 36 9.38 2.96 1.74
N LYS A 37 10.43 3.14 2.55
CA LYS A 37 10.99 2.07 3.41
C LYS A 37 10.23 1.99 4.73
N VAL A 38 9.35 1.00 4.83
CA VAL A 38 8.58 0.69 6.03
C VAL A 38 9.10 -0.61 6.65
N SER A 39 9.27 -0.65 7.97
CA SER A 39 9.68 -1.88 8.67
C SER A 39 8.62 -2.97 8.50
N GLY A 40 9.03 -4.19 8.14
CA GLY A 40 8.10 -5.28 7.75
C GLY A 40 7.49 -5.09 6.36
N GLY A 41 7.81 -4.02 5.65
CA GLY A 41 7.40 -3.76 4.27
C GLY A 41 6.06 -3.04 4.13
N PRO A 42 5.68 -2.69 2.88
CA PRO A 42 4.48 -1.91 2.54
C PRO A 42 3.14 -2.70 2.63
N ARG A 43 3.14 -3.77 3.41
CA ARG A 43 1.96 -4.57 3.81
C ARG A 43 1.75 -4.54 5.34
N ASN A 44 2.74 -4.06 6.11
CA ASN A 44 2.62 -3.88 7.56
C ASN A 44 1.81 -2.61 7.85
N VAL A 45 0.49 -2.70 7.78
CA VAL A 45 -0.44 -1.56 7.94
C VAL A 45 -0.22 -0.81 9.27
N PRO A 46 -0.06 -1.47 10.44
CA PRO A 46 0.25 -0.78 11.68
C PRO A 46 1.53 0.07 11.58
N LYS A 47 2.61 -0.48 11.01
CA LYS A 47 3.85 0.28 10.84
C LYS A 47 3.71 1.41 9.83
N MET A 48 2.96 1.22 8.74
CA MET A 48 2.66 2.30 7.79
C MET A 48 1.89 3.44 8.46
N ALA A 49 0.96 3.14 9.36
CA ALA A 49 0.22 4.12 10.13
C ALA A 49 1.13 4.89 11.10
N GLU A 50 2.07 4.23 11.77
CA GLU A 50 3.08 4.89 12.60
C GLU A 50 3.96 5.85 11.79
N VAL A 51 4.38 5.44 10.59
CA VAL A 51 5.17 6.30 9.69
C VAL A 51 4.34 7.50 9.24
N ALA A 52 3.05 7.32 8.95
CA ALA A 52 2.14 8.41 8.62
C ALA A 52 1.97 9.39 9.80
N ALA A 53 1.85 8.88 11.04
CA ALA A 53 1.82 9.72 12.23
C ALA A 53 3.10 10.55 12.39
N GLY A 54 4.27 9.95 12.11
CA GLY A 54 5.55 10.65 12.05
C GLY A 54 5.57 11.77 11.00
N PHE A 55 5.05 11.50 9.79
CA PHE A 55 4.90 12.51 8.75
C PHE A 55 4.04 13.70 9.22
N PHE A 56 2.87 13.44 9.83
CA PHE A 56 2.00 14.51 10.31
C PHE A 56 2.64 15.36 11.42
N ASN A 57 3.40 14.72 12.32
CA ASN A 57 4.15 15.45 13.34
C ASN A 57 5.24 16.34 12.75
N ASP A 58 5.90 15.91 11.69
CA ASP A 58 6.99 16.66 11.03
C ASP A 58 6.48 17.87 10.26
N ILE A 59 5.35 17.73 9.54
CA ILE A 59 4.82 18.82 8.68
C ILE A 59 4.02 19.88 9.45
N GLY A 60 3.55 19.57 10.67
CA GLY A 60 2.69 20.46 11.46
C GLY A 60 1.43 20.89 10.70
N ASP A 61 1.22 22.20 10.58
CA ASP A 61 0.04 22.78 9.91
C ASP A 61 0.21 22.96 8.39
N GLN A 62 1.33 22.51 7.81
CA GLN A 62 1.55 22.62 6.37
C GLN A 62 0.50 21.80 5.61
N PRO A 63 -0.15 22.35 4.56
CA PRO A 63 -1.07 21.57 3.74
C PRO A 63 -0.32 20.42 3.06
N PHE A 64 -0.97 19.27 2.88
CA PHE A 64 -0.28 18.06 2.47
C PHE A 64 -0.96 17.27 1.36
N TYR A 65 -0.16 16.44 0.70
CA TYR A 65 -0.58 15.29 -0.06
C TYR A 65 0.25 14.09 0.42
N LEU A 66 -0.42 13.10 1.00
CA LEU A 66 0.19 11.87 1.47
C LEU A 66 -0.32 10.70 0.62
N HIS A 67 0.58 10.03 -0.08
CA HIS A 67 0.28 8.83 -0.84
C HIS A 67 0.62 7.58 -0.02
N MET A 68 -0.40 6.77 0.29
CA MET A 68 -0.26 5.50 0.99
C MET A 68 -0.19 4.36 -0.03
N GLY A 69 1.02 3.94 -0.38
CA GLY A 69 1.28 2.89 -1.37
C GLY A 69 1.26 1.49 -0.76
N PHE A 70 0.08 1.00 -0.38
CA PHE A 70 -0.09 -0.39 0.05
C PHE A 70 0.27 -1.37 -1.09
N THR A 71 0.94 -2.47 -0.75
CA THR A 71 1.20 -3.54 -1.73
C THR A 71 0.09 -4.57 -1.77
N ASP A 72 -0.77 -4.63 -0.76
CA ASP A 72 -1.98 -5.44 -0.78
C ASP A 72 -2.95 -4.97 -1.89
N PRO A 73 -3.63 -5.89 -2.61
CA PRO A 73 -3.52 -7.35 -2.57
C PRO A 73 -2.68 -7.90 -3.75
N HIS A 74 -1.51 -7.31 -4.05
CA HIS A 74 -0.63 -7.86 -5.10
C HIS A 74 -0.36 -9.35 -4.86
N ARG A 75 -0.21 -10.12 -5.94
CA ARG A 75 -0.11 -11.59 -5.88
C ARG A 75 0.95 -12.06 -4.87
N ASP A 76 0.57 -13.14 -4.18
CA ASP A 76 1.01 -13.60 -2.85
C ASP A 76 0.22 -13.05 -1.66
N PHE A 77 -0.65 -12.06 -1.93
CA PHE A 77 -1.79 -11.59 -1.12
C PHE A 77 -1.49 -11.14 0.31
N GLY A 78 -0.24 -11.26 0.76
CA GLY A 78 0.16 -10.94 2.14
C GLY A 78 0.20 -12.17 3.05
N ASN A 79 -0.19 -13.36 2.59
CA ASN A 79 -0.43 -14.54 3.43
C ASN A 79 0.84 -15.29 3.88
N LYS A 80 2.02 -14.71 3.70
CA LYS A 80 3.31 -15.33 4.04
C LYS A 80 3.85 -14.92 5.41
N GLN A 81 3.29 -13.88 6.00
CA GLN A 81 3.71 -13.37 7.29
C GLN A 81 2.55 -12.70 8.00
N THR A 82 2.54 -12.77 9.32
CA THR A 82 1.56 -12.09 10.16
C THR A 82 2.14 -10.78 10.69
N TYR A 83 1.27 -9.81 10.99
CA TYR A 83 1.69 -8.56 11.61
C TYR A 83 1.01 -8.38 12.96
N GLU A 84 1.78 -7.89 13.93
CA GLU A 84 1.26 -7.57 15.25
C GLU A 84 0.14 -6.52 15.15
N GLY A 85 -0.98 -6.78 15.83
CA GLY A 85 -2.15 -5.89 15.81
C GLY A 85 -3.01 -5.98 14.56
N VAL A 86 -2.78 -6.96 13.68
CA VAL A 86 -3.66 -7.27 12.53
C VAL A 86 -4.47 -8.53 12.84
N ASP A 87 -5.79 -8.41 12.75
CA ASP A 87 -6.71 -9.56 12.82
C ASP A 87 -6.80 -10.21 11.45
N GLU A 88 -6.38 -11.48 11.34
CA GLU A 88 -6.40 -12.23 10.09
C GLU A 88 -7.70 -13.03 9.94
N THR A 89 -8.21 -13.06 8.71
CA THR A 89 -9.35 -13.89 8.33
C THR A 89 -8.88 -14.89 7.30
N PHE A 90 -9.23 -16.17 7.50
CA PHE A 90 -8.89 -17.25 6.59
C PHE A 90 -10.16 -17.81 5.96
N TYR A 91 -10.10 -18.09 4.66
CA TYR A 91 -11.23 -18.61 3.90
C TYR A 91 -11.00 -20.06 3.49
N ASP A 92 -12.05 -20.87 3.56
CA ASP A 92 -12.01 -22.24 3.04
C ASP A 92 -12.21 -22.23 1.53
N ALA A 93 -11.21 -22.72 0.78
CA ALA A 93 -11.25 -22.87 -0.68
C ALA A 93 -12.45 -23.68 -1.19
N ALA A 94 -13.03 -24.58 -0.38
CA ALA A 94 -14.24 -25.31 -0.74
C ALA A 94 -15.49 -24.40 -0.77
N THR A 95 -15.46 -23.27 -0.05
CA THR A 95 -16.61 -22.37 0.15
C THR A 95 -16.49 -21.04 -0.57
N VAL A 96 -15.30 -20.67 -1.06
CA VAL A 96 -15.12 -19.42 -1.80
C VAL A 96 -15.94 -19.42 -3.11
N PRO A 97 -16.62 -18.31 -3.44
CA PRO A 97 -17.31 -18.18 -4.71
C PRO A 97 -16.29 -18.14 -5.85
N VAL A 98 -16.48 -18.97 -6.86
CA VAL A 98 -15.69 -18.91 -8.10
C VAL A 98 -16.48 -18.05 -9.09
N PRO A 99 -15.95 -16.88 -9.51
CA PRO A 99 -16.61 -16.07 -10.54
C PRO A 99 -16.76 -16.83 -11.85
N ASP A 100 -17.89 -16.64 -12.56
CA ASP A 100 -18.24 -17.39 -13.78
C ASP A 100 -17.23 -17.27 -14.93
N PHE A 101 -16.36 -16.25 -14.91
CA PHE A 101 -15.29 -16.07 -15.89
C PHE A 101 -14.00 -16.85 -15.57
N LEU A 102 -13.96 -17.54 -14.43
CA LEU A 102 -12.86 -18.41 -14.01
C LEU A 102 -13.33 -19.89 -13.98
N PRO A 103 -12.44 -20.85 -14.29
CA PRO A 103 -12.79 -22.25 -14.18
C PRO A 103 -12.92 -22.67 -12.71
N ASP A 104 -13.92 -23.49 -12.42
CA ASP A 104 -14.04 -24.18 -11.13
C ASP A 104 -12.96 -25.27 -11.04
N HIS A 105 -11.76 -24.86 -10.64
CA HIS A 105 -10.58 -25.70 -10.53
C HIS A 105 -9.96 -25.56 -9.13
N PRO A 106 -9.44 -26.65 -8.52
CA PRO A 106 -8.87 -26.60 -7.16
C PRO A 106 -7.81 -25.51 -6.95
N SER A 107 -6.94 -25.28 -7.94
CA SER A 107 -5.91 -24.23 -7.84
C SER A 107 -6.50 -22.81 -7.87
N VAL A 108 -7.57 -22.59 -8.62
CA VAL A 108 -8.27 -21.29 -8.68
C VAL A 108 -8.96 -21.03 -7.36
N ARG A 109 -9.64 -22.03 -6.80
CA ARG A 109 -10.26 -21.95 -5.47
C ARG A 109 -9.24 -21.66 -4.38
N ALA A 110 -8.08 -22.33 -4.41
CA ALA A 110 -7.00 -22.06 -3.46
C ALA A 110 -6.49 -20.61 -3.57
N GLU A 111 -6.26 -20.12 -4.79
CA GLU A 111 -5.82 -18.74 -4.99
C GLU A 111 -6.89 -17.71 -4.58
N LEU A 112 -8.17 -18.00 -4.81
CA LEU A 112 -9.27 -17.16 -4.34
C LEU A 112 -9.36 -17.15 -2.82
N ALA A 113 -9.19 -18.29 -2.16
CA ALA A 113 -9.14 -18.36 -0.70
C ALA A 113 -7.97 -17.58 -0.09
N ASP A 114 -6.84 -17.52 -0.81
CA ASP A 114 -5.72 -16.66 -0.42
C ASP A 114 -5.99 -15.17 -0.70
N TYR A 115 -6.84 -14.83 -1.66
CA TYR A 115 -7.13 -13.45 -2.04
C TYR A 115 -8.18 -12.77 -1.16
N TYR A 116 -9.21 -13.51 -0.74
CA TYR A 116 -10.28 -13.02 0.13
C TYR A 116 -9.79 -12.70 1.53
#